data_AF-A0A653DAD3-F1
#
_entry.id   AF-A0A653DAD3-F1
#
_cell.length_a   1.000
_cell.length_b   1.000
_cell.length_c   1.000
_cell.angle_alpha   90.00
_cell.angle_beta   90.00
_cell.angle_gamma   90.00
#
_symmetry.space_group_name_H-M   'P 1'
#
loop_
_entity.id
_entity.type
_entity.pdbx_description
1 polymer ?
#
loop_
_entity_poly.entity_id
_entity_poly.type
_entity_poly.pdbx_seq_one_letter_code
_entity_poly.pdbx_strand_id
1 'polypeptide(L)'
;MIRHIAFLLLGAVMVAAQRRLALPDPRSCANRVRHASYRDARGVTHSYFFSWEHPPTRGLEVDWLDARNICRRHCMDAVSLETPQENEFIKQRIARGNVRYIWTSGRKCCERPDLQPPNINGWFWSGSGAKIGPTTQRNSGDWSHTGGFGQPQPDNREAAQLHKSNV
;
A
#
# COMPACT_ATOMS: atom_id res chain seq x y z
N MET A 1 -34.36 49.19 28.63
CA MET A 1 -34.63 47.86 28.05
C MET A 1 -33.52 47.54 27.05
N ILE A 2 -32.38 47.03 27.53
CA ILE A 2 -31.24 46.68 26.68
C ILE A 2 -31.20 45.15 26.63
N ARG A 3 -31.68 44.56 25.53
CA ARG A 3 -31.56 43.12 25.30
C ARG A 3 -30.18 42.86 24.72
N HIS A 4 -29.28 42.36 25.56
CA HIS A 4 -28.01 41.79 25.15
C HIS A 4 -28.27 40.60 24.22
N ILE A 5 -28.04 40.79 22.92
CA ILE A 5 -27.95 39.69 21.96
C ILE A 5 -26.53 39.14 22.10
N ALA A 6 -26.38 38.10 22.90
CA ALA A 6 -25.17 37.30 22.95
C ALA A 6 -25.07 36.50 21.64
N PHE A 7 -24.22 36.95 20.72
CA PHE A 7 -23.81 36.15 19.57
C PHE A 7 -22.93 35.00 20.07
N LEU A 8 -23.54 33.82 20.26
CA LEU A 8 -22.81 32.56 20.39
C LEU A 8 -22.18 32.23 19.03
N LEU A 9 -20.91 32.59 18.87
CA LEU A 9 -20.05 32.06 17.81
C LEU A 9 -19.81 30.58 18.10
N LEU A 10 -20.65 29.70 17.54
CA LEU A 10 -20.33 28.28 17.42
C LEU A 10 -19.15 28.17 16.43
N GLY A 11 -17.93 28.15 16.95
CA GLY A 11 -16.75 27.77 16.19
C GLY A 11 -16.87 26.30 15.80
N ALA A 12 -17.26 26.02 14.56
CA ALA A 12 -17.18 24.68 13.99
C ALA A 12 -15.70 24.35 13.76
N VAL A 13 -15.06 23.71 14.75
CA VAL A 13 -13.75 23.09 14.55
C VAL A 13 -13.99 21.85 13.68
N MET A 14 -13.79 22.00 12.37
CA MET A 14 -13.74 20.89 11.44
C MET A 14 -12.50 20.05 11.77
N VAL A 15 -12.64 19.03 12.61
CA VAL A 15 -11.60 18.02 12.80
C VAL A 15 -11.54 17.22 11.49
N ALA A 16 -10.57 17.54 10.64
CA ALA A 16 -10.24 16.69 9.50
C ALA A 16 -9.79 15.33 10.06
N ALA A 17 -10.65 14.32 9.96
CA ALA A 17 -10.31 12.95 10.36
C ALA A 17 -9.20 12.45 9.42
N GLN A 18 -7.96 12.52 9.87
CA GLN A 18 -6.84 12.00 9.11
C GLN A 18 -7.01 10.49 8.94
N ARG A 19 -7.04 10.00 7.70
CA ARG A 19 -7.15 8.56 7.40
C ARG A 19 -5.99 7.84 8.08
N ARG A 20 -6.29 6.80 8.88
CA ARG A 20 -5.30 6.01 9.63
C ARG A 20 -5.27 4.58 9.16
N LEU A 21 -4.20 3.87 9.53
CA LEU A 21 -4.14 2.42 9.34
C LEU A 21 -5.25 1.74 10.14
N ALA A 22 -6.00 0.88 9.49
CA ALA A 22 -7.08 0.11 10.09
C ALA A 22 -6.51 -0.94 11.06
N LEU A 23 -7.23 -1.12 12.17
CA LEU A 23 -7.05 -2.26 13.06
C LEU A 23 -7.73 -3.49 12.44
N PRO A 24 -7.26 -4.71 12.77
CA PRO A 24 -7.96 -5.93 12.36
C PRO A 24 -9.37 -6.00 12.93
N ASP A 25 -10.33 -6.45 12.12
CA ASP A 25 -11.70 -6.73 12.55
C ASP A 25 -11.85 -8.25 12.81
N PRO A 26 -12.17 -8.68 14.05
CA PRO A 26 -12.21 -10.10 14.40
C PRO A 26 -13.12 -10.96 13.50
N ARG A 27 -14.28 -10.42 13.10
CA ARG A 27 -15.22 -11.14 12.22
C ARG A 27 -14.65 -11.31 10.82
N SER A 28 -14.08 -10.24 10.26
CA SER A 28 -13.42 -10.24 8.96
C SER A 28 -12.19 -11.13 8.94
N CYS A 29 -11.45 -11.21 10.03
CA CYS A 29 -10.29 -12.10 10.19
C CYS A 29 -10.67 -13.58 10.23
N ALA A 30 -11.76 -13.92 10.92
CA ALA A 30 -12.27 -15.29 11.01
C ALA A 30 -12.77 -15.78 9.64
N ASN A 31 -13.39 -14.89 8.85
CA ASN A 31 -13.95 -15.18 7.54
C ASN A 31 -13.07 -14.74 6.37
N ARG A 32 -11.76 -14.53 6.61
CA ARG A 32 -10.87 -13.98 5.58
C ARG A 32 -10.74 -14.91 4.38
N VAL A 33 -10.86 -14.32 3.18
CA VAL A 33 -10.71 -15.04 1.91
C VAL A 33 -9.23 -15.22 1.59
N ARG A 34 -8.88 -16.41 1.11
CA ARG A 34 -7.52 -16.78 0.67
C ARG A 34 -7.65 -17.36 -0.72
N HIS A 35 -7.11 -16.67 -1.72
CA HIS A 35 -7.18 -17.09 -3.11
C HIS A 35 -6.02 -18.03 -3.48
N ALA A 36 -4.90 -17.90 -2.77
CA ALA A 36 -3.74 -18.75 -2.97
C ALA A 36 -2.93 -18.91 -1.68
N SER A 37 -2.11 -19.95 -1.66
CA SER A 37 -1.04 -20.14 -0.69
C SER A 37 0.27 -20.37 -1.42
N TYR A 38 1.37 -19.81 -0.92
CA TYR A 38 2.70 -19.99 -1.48
C TYR A 38 3.70 -20.19 -0.34
N ARG A 39 4.63 -21.13 -0.52
CA ARG A 39 5.69 -21.40 0.44
C ARG A 39 6.99 -20.80 -0.09
N ASP A 40 7.55 -19.86 0.66
CA ASP A 40 8.76 -19.15 0.26
C ASP A 40 10.03 -20.00 0.44
N ALA A 41 11.16 -19.49 -0.05
CA ALA A 41 12.45 -20.17 0.03
C ALA A 41 12.96 -20.39 1.47
N ARG A 42 12.39 -19.66 2.46
CA ARG A 42 12.67 -19.85 3.90
C ARG A 42 11.80 -20.94 4.51
N GLY A 43 10.89 -21.53 3.73
CA GLY A 43 9.96 -22.56 4.17
C GLY A 43 8.71 -22.00 4.84
N VAL A 44 8.48 -20.69 4.84
CA VAL A 44 7.29 -20.04 5.43
C VAL A 44 6.15 -20.08 4.43
N THR A 45 4.96 -20.50 4.88
CA THR A 45 3.76 -20.52 4.05
C THR A 45 2.96 -19.25 4.24
N HIS A 46 2.74 -18.53 3.16
CA HIS A 46 1.94 -17.31 3.08
C HIS A 46 0.60 -17.59 2.42
N SER A 47 -0.43 -16.82 2.80
CA SER A 47 -1.74 -16.84 2.13
C SER A 47 -1.98 -15.48 1.47
N TYR A 48 -2.53 -15.49 0.25
CA TYR A 48 -2.70 -14.29 -0.56
C TYR A 48 -4.17 -14.01 -0.84
N PHE A 49 -4.50 -12.73 -0.78
CA PHE A 49 -5.77 -12.16 -1.19
C PHE A 49 -5.52 -11.29 -2.43
N PHE A 50 -6.23 -11.57 -3.52
CA PHE A 50 -6.15 -10.80 -4.76
C PHE A 50 -7.44 -10.00 -4.90
N SER A 51 -7.36 -8.67 -4.77
CA SER A 51 -8.54 -7.80 -4.76
C SER A 51 -9.35 -7.88 -6.05
N TRP A 52 -8.70 -8.15 -7.18
CA TRP A 52 -9.35 -8.30 -8.49
C TRP A 52 -10.12 -9.63 -8.64
N GLU A 53 -9.76 -10.66 -7.87
CA GLU A 53 -10.44 -11.95 -7.90
C GLU A 53 -11.67 -11.96 -6.99
N HIS A 54 -11.64 -11.19 -5.90
CA HIS A 54 -12.71 -11.10 -4.93
C HIS A 54 -13.85 -10.17 -5.41
N PRO A 55 -15.10 -10.67 -5.56
CA PRO A 55 -16.18 -9.87 -6.17
C PRO A 55 -16.43 -8.51 -5.49
N PRO A 56 -16.46 -8.39 -4.14
CA PRO A 56 -16.67 -7.10 -3.46
C PRO A 56 -15.61 -6.03 -3.72
N THR A 57 -14.39 -6.41 -4.09
CA THR A 57 -13.28 -5.47 -4.34
C THR A 57 -12.86 -5.45 -5.81
N ARG A 58 -13.54 -6.21 -6.67
CA ARG A 58 -13.20 -6.32 -8.08
C ARG A 58 -13.44 -4.98 -8.77
N GLY A 59 -12.40 -4.44 -9.41
CA GLY A 59 -12.47 -3.14 -10.09
C GLY A 59 -12.40 -1.92 -9.17
N LEU A 60 -12.23 -2.12 -7.86
CA LEU A 60 -12.05 -1.03 -6.92
C LEU A 60 -10.66 -0.40 -7.10
N GLU A 61 -10.62 0.88 -7.45
CA GLU A 61 -9.41 1.69 -7.47
C GLU A 61 -9.35 2.57 -6.22
N VAL A 62 -8.26 2.47 -5.47
CA VAL A 62 -8.07 3.16 -4.19
C VAL A 62 -6.63 3.67 -4.07
N ASP A 63 -6.42 4.61 -3.15
CA ASP A 63 -5.08 5.04 -2.75
C ASP A 63 -4.32 3.93 -2.00
N TRP A 64 -3.03 4.15 -1.77
CA TRP A 64 -2.16 3.17 -1.12
C TRP A 64 -2.61 2.82 0.31
N LEU A 65 -3.10 3.82 1.08
CA LEU A 65 -3.51 3.61 2.47
C LEU A 65 -4.76 2.74 2.55
N ASP A 66 -5.74 3.00 1.69
CA ASP A 66 -6.96 2.20 1.58
C ASP A 66 -6.68 0.78 1.11
N ALA A 67 -5.81 0.60 0.12
CA ALA A 67 -5.40 -0.72 -0.35
C ALA A 67 -4.84 -1.57 0.80
N ARG A 68 -4.01 -0.96 1.66
CA ARG A 68 -3.53 -1.61 2.89
C ARG A 68 -4.66 -1.88 3.88
N ASN A 69 -5.54 -0.91 4.10
CA ASN A 69 -6.64 -1.03 5.06
C ASN A 69 -7.65 -2.11 4.70
N ILE A 70 -7.86 -2.36 3.41
CA ILE A 70 -8.62 -3.52 2.95
C ILE A 70 -7.98 -4.79 3.50
N CYS A 71 -6.68 -5.02 3.30
CA CYS A 71 -6.02 -6.23 3.84
C CYS A 71 -5.97 -6.27 5.37
N ARG A 72 -5.67 -5.14 6.03
CA ARG A 72 -5.47 -5.05 7.49
C ARG A 72 -6.71 -5.41 8.29
N ARG A 73 -7.90 -5.01 7.83
CA ARG A 73 -9.16 -5.41 8.48
C ARG A 73 -9.36 -6.93 8.49
N HIS A 74 -8.77 -7.67 7.56
CA HIS A 74 -8.87 -9.12 7.47
C HIS A 74 -7.67 -9.86 8.10
N CYS A 75 -6.91 -9.22 9.00
CA CYS A 75 -5.69 -9.79 9.59
C CYS A 75 -4.63 -10.18 8.54
N MET A 76 -4.58 -9.42 7.45
CA MET A 76 -3.55 -9.50 6.41
C MET A 76 -2.90 -8.12 6.28
N ASP A 77 -2.00 -7.93 5.31
CA ASP A 77 -1.53 -6.60 4.91
C ASP A 77 -1.32 -6.58 3.39
N ALA A 78 -1.00 -5.44 2.81
CA ALA A 78 -0.55 -5.41 1.42
C ALA A 78 0.73 -6.24 1.27
N VAL A 79 0.91 -6.81 0.08
CA VAL A 79 1.97 -7.79 -0.18
C VAL A 79 3.37 -7.20 0.02
N SER A 80 4.24 -7.94 0.69
CA SER A 80 5.69 -7.70 0.76
C SER A 80 6.36 -8.69 -0.18
N LEU A 81 7.25 -8.23 -1.06
CA LEU A 81 7.94 -9.10 -2.03
C LEU A 81 9.38 -9.29 -1.59
N GLU A 82 9.60 -10.23 -0.67
CA GLU A 82 10.89 -10.39 0.00
C GLU A 82 11.86 -11.30 -0.74
N THR A 83 11.34 -12.16 -1.62
CA THR A 83 12.16 -13.11 -2.40
C THR A 83 11.87 -13.00 -3.88
N PRO A 84 12.85 -13.25 -4.77
CA PRO A 84 12.62 -13.26 -6.21
C PRO A 84 11.53 -14.24 -6.64
N GLN A 85 11.46 -15.41 -5.99
CA GLN A 85 10.50 -16.46 -6.33
C GLN A 85 9.06 -16.07 -5.95
N GLU A 86 8.87 -15.44 -4.78
CA GLU A 86 7.58 -14.88 -4.38
C GLU A 86 7.15 -13.78 -5.34
N ASN A 87 8.08 -12.91 -5.73
CA ASN A 87 7.81 -11.85 -6.69
C ASN A 87 7.37 -12.39 -8.06
N GLU A 88 8.07 -13.40 -8.60
CA GLU A 88 7.67 -14.04 -9.85
C GLU A 88 6.30 -14.74 -9.74
N PHE A 89 5.99 -15.36 -8.60
CA PHE A 89 4.66 -15.90 -8.34
C PHE A 89 3.56 -14.82 -8.45
N ILE A 90 3.80 -13.64 -7.86
CA ILE A 90 2.86 -12.52 -7.93
C ILE A 90 2.76 -11.94 -9.35
N LYS A 91 3.89 -11.74 -10.05
CA LYS A 91 3.89 -11.27 -11.45
C LYS A 91 3.10 -12.19 -12.37
N GLN A 92 3.28 -13.51 -12.24
CA GLN A 92 2.51 -14.48 -13.01
C GLN A 92 1.01 -14.38 -12.72
N ARG A 93 0.62 -14.16 -11.46
CA ARG A 93 -0.79 -13.98 -11.09
C ARG A 93 -1.38 -12.70 -11.69
N ILE A 94 -0.64 -11.58 -11.65
CA ILE A 94 -1.02 -10.31 -12.27
C ILE A 94 -1.24 -10.48 -13.78
N ALA A 95 -0.28 -11.12 -14.46
CA ALA A 95 -0.35 -11.35 -15.91
C ALA A 95 -1.56 -12.22 -16.30
N ARG A 96 -1.80 -13.33 -15.58
CA ARG A 96 -2.97 -14.20 -15.81
C ARG A 96 -4.30 -13.49 -15.54
N GLY A 97 -4.33 -12.59 -14.58
CA GLY A 97 -5.50 -11.78 -14.25
C GLY A 97 -5.72 -10.58 -15.18
N ASN A 98 -4.82 -10.34 -16.15
CA ASN A 98 -4.81 -9.13 -16.98
C ASN A 98 -4.89 -7.84 -16.14
N VAL A 99 -4.15 -7.81 -15.03
CA VAL A 99 -4.16 -6.69 -14.08
C VAL A 99 -3.07 -5.70 -14.46
N ARG A 100 -3.44 -4.43 -14.65
CA ARG A 100 -2.52 -3.39 -15.13
C ARG A 100 -1.45 -3.01 -14.11
N TYR A 101 -1.83 -2.89 -12.84
CA TYR A 101 -0.95 -2.60 -11.72
C TYR A 101 -1.63 -2.95 -10.40
N ILE A 102 -0.84 -3.09 -9.34
CA ILE A 102 -1.32 -3.32 -7.98
C ILE A 102 -0.57 -2.41 -7.01
N TRP A 103 -1.17 -2.19 -5.83
CA TRP A 103 -0.44 -1.66 -4.69
C TRP A 103 0.25 -2.80 -3.93
N THR A 104 1.51 -2.60 -3.58
CA THR A 104 2.28 -3.43 -2.64
C THR A 104 2.45 -2.67 -1.33
N SER A 105 3.02 -3.30 -0.30
CA SER A 105 3.30 -2.63 0.98
C SER A 105 4.55 -1.74 0.96
N GLY A 106 5.20 -1.60 -0.20
CA GLY A 106 6.45 -0.84 -0.34
C GLY A 106 6.21 0.64 -0.06
N ARG A 107 7.04 1.21 0.81
CA ARG A 107 6.99 2.65 1.09
C ARG A 107 8.36 3.19 1.48
N LYS A 108 8.55 4.49 1.23
CA LYS A 108 9.71 5.23 1.74
C LYS A 108 9.52 5.54 3.23
N CYS A 109 10.52 5.24 4.03
CA CYS A 109 10.65 5.68 5.41
C CYS A 109 11.32 7.06 5.46
N CYS A 110 10.82 7.83 6.42
CA CYS A 110 11.52 8.59 7.44
C CYS A 110 13.06 8.68 7.50
N GLU A 111 13.50 9.71 8.23
CA GLU A 111 14.89 10.12 8.48
C GLU A 111 15.67 9.22 9.45
N ARG A 112 15.59 7.89 9.32
CA ARG A 112 16.50 7.02 10.09
C ARG A 112 17.92 7.08 9.52
N PRO A 113 18.98 7.07 10.36
CA PRO A 113 20.36 7.10 9.87
C PRO A 113 20.73 5.93 8.96
N ASP A 114 20.24 4.71 9.24
CA ASP A 114 20.53 3.48 8.48
C ASP A 114 19.83 3.41 7.09
N LEU A 115 18.96 4.39 6.83
CA LEU A 115 18.14 4.51 5.63
C LEU A 115 18.53 5.69 4.75
N GLN A 116 19.65 6.35 5.06
CA GLN A 116 20.17 7.45 4.26
C GLN A 116 21.02 6.94 3.08
N PRO A 117 20.97 7.62 1.91
CA PRO A 117 20.02 8.68 1.57
C PRO A 117 18.62 8.08 1.31
N PRO A 118 17.52 8.79 1.64
CA PRO A 118 16.19 8.18 1.73
C PRO A 118 15.68 7.65 0.38
N ASN A 119 16.07 8.29 -0.72
CA ASN A 119 15.66 7.85 -2.05
C ASN A 119 16.37 6.56 -2.51
N ILE A 120 17.52 6.23 -1.91
CA ILE A 120 18.30 5.03 -2.24
C ILE A 120 18.00 3.91 -1.26
N ASN A 121 18.16 4.17 0.04
CA ASN A 121 18.12 3.15 1.09
C ASN A 121 16.84 3.18 1.93
N GLY A 122 15.97 4.17 1.73
CA GLY A 122 14.83 4.42 2.61
C GLY A 122 13.60 3.57 2.35
N TRP A 123 13.65 2.59 1.47
CA TRP A 123 12.48 1.79 1.09
C TRP A 123 12.38 0.52 1.94
N PHE A 124 11.16 0.21 2.36
CA PHE A 124 10.88 -1.00 3.13
C PHE A 124 9.46 -1.51 2.86
N TRP A 125 9.26 -2.79 3.11
CA TRP A 125 7.96 -3.44 3.07
C TRP A 125 7.22 -3.18 4.37
N SER A 126 6.21 -2.31 4.34
CA SER A 126 5.49 -1.95 5.57
C SER A 126 4.53 -3.03 6.09
N GLY A 127 4.28 -4.08 5.32
CA GLY A 127 3.51 -5.25 5.75
C GLY A 127 4.33 -6.21 6.62
N SER A 128 5.63 -6.32 6.38
CA SER A 128 6.53 -7.23 7.12
C SER A 128 7.64 -6.54 7.91
N GLY A 129 7.90 -5.26 7.63
CA GLY A 129 9.00 -4.48 8.22
C GLY A 129 10.36 -4.70 7.54
N ALA A 130 10.45 -5.59 6.56
CA ALA A 130 11.69 -5.92 5.87
C ALA A 130 12.21 -4.74 5.02
N LYS A 131 13.53 -4.50 5.06
CA LYS A 131 14.19 -3.48 4.24
C LYS A 131 14.21 -3.91 2.77
N ILE A 132 13.98 -2.97 1.86
CA ILE A 132 14.16 -3.17 0.42
C ILE A 132 15.60 -2.76 0.08
N GLY A 133 16.24 -3.50 -0.83
CA GLY A 133 17.59 -3.19 -1.29
C GLY A 133 17.73 -1.78 -1.87
N PRO A 134 18.97 -1.27 -2.02
CA PRO A 134 19.22 0.05 -2.58
C PRO A 134 18.55 0.22 -3.95
N THR A 135 17.87 1.33 -4.19
CA THR A 135 17.15 1.53 -5.46
C THR A 135 18.08 1.58 -6.67
N THR A 136 19.36 1.90 -6.48
CA THR A 136 20.39 1.85 -7.54
C THR A 136 20.75 0.43 -7.99
N GLN A 137 20.40 -0.60 -7.21
CA GLN A 137 20.66 -2.00 -7.52
C GLN A 137 19.42 -2.65 -8.15
N ARG A 138 19.42 -2.73 -9.47
CA ARG A 138 18.29 -3.29 -10.26
C ARG A 138 18.21 -4.81 -10.23
N ASN A 139 19.24 -5.48 -9.71
CA ASN A 139 19.30 -6.94 -9.57
C ASN A 139 18.68 -7.44 -8.26
N SER A 140 18.50 -6.57 -7.26
CA SER A 140 17.98 -6.94 -5.93
C SER A 140 16.52 -6.51 -5.69
N GLY A 141 15.86 -5.90 -6.68
CA GLY A 141 14.44 -5.54 -6.62
C GLY A 141 13.86 -5.18 -7.99
N ASP A 142 12.54 -5.01 -8.07
CA ASP A 142 11.81 -4.77 -9.33
C ASP A 142 11.69 -3.30 -9.72
N TRP A 143 12.66 -2.48 -9.33
CA TRP A 143 12.70 -1.11 -9.81
C TRP A 143 12.99 -1.14 -11.32
N SER A 144 12.03 -0.76 -12.13
CA SER A 144 12.24 -0.64 -13.57
C SER A 144 13.07 0.61 -13.90
N HIS A 145 13.52 0.72 -15.16
CA HIS A 145 14.16 1.97 -15.60
C HIS A 145 13.19 3.15 -15.48
N THR A 146 11.94 2.97 -15.91
CA THR A 146 10.85 3.95 -15.79
C THR A 146 9.52 3.28 -15.43
N GLY A 147 8.61 4.05 -14.83
CA GLY A 147 7.23 3.61 -14.55
C GLY A 147 6.26 3.94 -15.68
N GLY A 148 4.95 3.76 -15.42
CA GLY A 148 3.88 4.07 -16.39
C GLY A 148 3.78 5.53 -16.84
N PHE A 149 4.50 6.45 -16.20
CA PHE A 149 4.61 7.87 -16.57
C PHE A 149 5.93 8.23 -17.26
N GLY A 150 6.76 7.24 -17.60
CA GLY A 150 8.06 7.46 -18.24
C GLY A 150 9.11 8.12 -17.32
N GLN A 151 8.80 8.31 -16.04
CA GLN A 151 9.72 8.87 -15.06
C GLN A 151 10.62 7.78 -14.45
N PRO A 152 11.89 8.09 -14.15
CA PRO A 152 12.78 7.16 -13.47
C PRO A 152 12.24 6.68 -12.13
N GLN A 153 12.37 5.38 -11.85
CA GLN A 153 11.94 4.79 -10.58
C GLN A 153 13.10 4.77 -9.54
N PRO A 154 12.82 5.00 -8.25
CA PRO A 154 11.49 5.17 -7.65
C PRO A 154 10.88 6.56 -7.91
N ASP A 155 9.60 6.61 -8.30
CA ASP A 155 8.84 7.85 -8.45
C ASP A 155 7.71 7.98 -7.40
N ASN A 156 7.00 9.12 -7.42
CA ASN A 156 5.76 9.31 -6.69
C ASN A 156 4.58 9.45 -7.66
N ARG A 157 4.33 8.38 -8.44
CA ARG A 157 3.22 8.36 -9.40
C ARG A 157 1.86 8.65 -8.75
N GLU A 158 1.64 8.16 -7.53
CA GLU A 158 0.39 8.36 -6.78
C GLU A 158 0.02 9.84 -6.66
N ALA A 159 0.96 10.66 -6.18
CA ALA A 159 0.73 12.09 -6.05
C ALA A 159 0.41 12.72 -7.41
N ALA A 160 1.16 12.40 -8.45
CA ALA A 160 0.90 12.94 -9.78
C ALA A 160 -0.45 12.51 -10.37
N GLN A 161 -0.96 11.32 -10.03
CA GLN A 161 -2.30 10.86 -10.43
C GLN A 161 -3.39 11.61 -9.66
N LEU A 162 -3.25 11.75 -8.34
CA LEU A 162 -4.21 12.49 -7.52
C LEU A 162 -4.33 13.97 -7.93
N HIS A 163 -3.23 14.61 -8.31
CA HIS A 163 -3.26 16.00 -8.79
C HIS A 163 -3.95 16.14 -10.15
N LYS A 164 -3.93 15.09 -11.00
CA LYS A 164 -4.65 15.08 -12.28
C LYS A 164 -6.14 14.78 -12.13
N SER A 165 -6.54 14.07 -11.07
CA SER A 165 -7.95 13.77 -10.79
C SER A 165 -8.71 14.93 -10.14
N ASN A 166 -8.01 16.02 -9.76
CA ASN A 166 -8.57 17.23 -9.16
C ASN A 166 -8.66 18.41 -10.16
N VAL A 167 -8.57 18.14 -11.47
CA VAL A 167 -8.78 19.10 -12.57
C VAL A 167 -9.88 18.60 -13.48
#